data_AF-A0A921CNS6-F1
#
_entry.id   AF-A0A921CNS6-F1
#
_cell.length_a   1.000
_cell.length_b   1.000
_cell.length_c   1.000
_cell.angle_alpha   90.00
_cell.angle_beta   90.00
_cell.angle_gamma   90.00
#
_symmetry.space_group_name_H-M   'P 1'
#
loop_
_entity.id
_entity.type
_entity.pdbx_description
1 polymer ?
#
loop_
_entity_poly.entity_id
_entity_poly.type
_entity_poly.pdbx_seq_one_letter_code
_entity_poly.pdbx_strand_id
1 'polypeptide(L)' 'MTEKEKKLVELNGKIQSLRKYIHNLIEKKNDLRDPEVLAASKMLDAVLNEYNNLIKDKFDIED' A
#
# COMPACT_ATOMS: atom_id res chain seq x y z
N MET A 1 -17.31 -14.97 -2.62
CA MET A 1 -16.03 -14.25 -2.58
C MET A 1 -14.91 -15.27 -2.40
N THR A 2 -14.01 -15.35 -3.37
CA THR A 2 -12.84 -16.25 -3.37
C THR A 2 -11.78 -15.77 -2.36
N GLU A 3 -10.86 -16.65 -1.97
CA GLU A 3 -9.72 -16.26 -1.10
C GLU A 3 -8.86 -15.16 -1.72
N LYS A 4 -8.69 -15.17 -3.05
CA LYS A 4 -7.98 -14.11 -3.78
C LYS A 4 -8.71 -12.77 -3.67
N GLU A 5 -10.04 -12.75 -3.78
CA GLU A 5 -10.84 -11.53 -3.63
C GLU A 5 -10.82 -11.00 -2.19
N LYS A 6 -10.88 -11.88 -1.19
CA LYS A 6 -10.70 -11.48 0.23
C LYS A 6 -9.35 -10.80 0.44
N LYS A 7 -8.28 -11.40 -0.08
CA LYS A 7 -6.93 -10.85 0.05
C LYS A 7 -6.79 -9.48 -0.63
N LEU A 8 -7.42 -9.27 -1.79
CA LEU A 8 -7.44 -7.97 -2.46
C LEU A 8 -8.14 -6.89 -1.60
N VAL A 9 -9.26 -7.23 -0.98
CA VAL A 9 -9.98 -6.31 -0.06
C VAL A 9 -9.12 -5.95 1.14
N GLU A 10 -8.44 -6.94 1.75
CA GLU A 10 -7.54 -6.70 2.88
C GLU A 10 -6.35 -5.81 2.51
N LEU A 11 -5.69 -6.08 1.39
CA LEU A 11 -4.57 -5.28 0.90
C LEU A 11 -5.01 -3.86 0.58
N ASN A 12 -6.18 -3.68 -0.05
CA ASN A 12 -6.74 -2.35 -0.28
C ASN A 12 -7.02 -1.61 1.03
N GLY A 13 -7.54 -2.30 2.05
CA GLY A 13 -7.70 -1.73 3.40
C GLY A 13 -6.36 -1.24 3.98
N LYS A 14 -5.31 -2.07 3.91
CA LYS A 14 -3.96 -1.70 4.37
C LYS A 14 -3.39 -0.50 3.61
N ILE A 15 -3.58 -0.44 2.29
CA ILE A 15 -3.15 0.69 1.45
C ILE A 15 -3.80 1.98 1.94
N GLN A 16 -5.12 1.98 2.18
CA GLN A 16 -5.82 3.18 2.65
C GLN A 16 -5.36 3.62 4.04
N SER A 17 -5.17 2.66 4.96
CA SER A 17 -4.65 2.94 6.31
C SER A 17 -3.24 3.54 6.27
N LEU A 18 -2.35 2.97 5.46
CA LEU A 18 -0.98 3.46 5.30
C LEU A 18 -0.93 4.85 4.65
N ARG A 19 -1.76 5.12 3.62
CA ARG A 19 -1.87 6.46 3.01
C ARG A 19 -2.28 7.50 4.04
N LYS A 20 -3.31 7.20 4.85
CA LYS A 20 -3.75 8.10 5.92
C LYS A 20 -2.66 8.31 6.97
N TYR A 21 -1.96 7.25 7.36
CA TYR A 21 -0.87 7.33 8.32
C TYR A 21 0.28 8.20 7.79
N ILE A 22 0.71 8.00 6.54
CA ILE A 22 1.75 8.81 5.89
C ILE A 22 1.33 10.28 5.86
N HIS A 23 0.10 10.62 5.43
CA HIS A 23 -0.36 12.01 5.45
C HIS A 23 -0.31 12.61 6.86
N ASN A 24 -0.77 11.88 7.87
CA ASN A 24 -0.69 12.35 9.26
C ASN A 24 0.76 12.55 9.73
N LEU A 25 1.70 11.70 9.32
CA LEU A 25 3.11 11.87 9.63
C LEU A 25 3.69 13.11 8.96
N ILE A 26 3.37 13.33 7.69
CA ILE A 26 3.81 14.50 6.93
C ILE A 26 3.27 15.78 7.58
N GLU A 27 1.99 15.81 7.96
CA GLU A 27 1.38 16.95 8.65
C GLU A 27 2.03 17.22 10.02
N LYS A 28 2.37 16.17 10.77
CA LYS A 28 2.96 16.29 12.12
C LYS A 28 4.45 16.66 12.10
N LYS A 29 5.21 16.07 11.18
CA LYS A 29 6.66 16.23 11.12
C LYS A 29 7.07 17.40 10.23
N ASN A 30 6.24 17.75 9.25
CA ASN A 30 6.53 18.71 8.19
C ASN A 30 7.85 18.41 7.44
N ASP A 31 8.26 17.14 7.42
CA ASP A 31 9.46 16.66 6.76
C ASP A 31 9.16 15.31 6.07
N LEU A 32 9.24 15.31 4.75
CA LEU A 32 9.04 14.11 3.92
C LEU A 32 10.18 13.10 4.06
N ARG A 33 11.33 13.53 4.59
CA ARG A 33 12.52 12.70 4.81
C ARG A 33 12.62 12.16 6.23
N ASP A 34 11.63 12.47 7.07
CA ASP A 34 11.55 11.89 8.41
C ASP A 34 11.61 10.35 8.29
N PRO A 35 12.45 9.67 9.09
CA PRO A 35 12.62 8.22 8.98
C PRO A 35 11.32 7.43 9.11
N GLU A 36 10.36 7.93 9.88
CA GLU A 36 9.03 7.33 10.06
C GLU A 36 8.18 7.48 8.78
N VAL A 37 8.23 8.65 8.13
CA VAL A 37 7.57 8.88 6.83
C VAL A 37 8.18 7.96 5.77
N LEU A 38 9.51 7.84 5.72
CA LEU A 38 10.20 6.97 4.78
C LEU A 38 9.90 5.49 5.03
N ALA A 39 9.87 5.07 6.30
CA ALA A 39 9.53 3.69 6.67
C ALA A 39 8.09 3.35 6.28
N ALA A 40 7.13 4.23 6.60
CA ALA A 40 5.73 4.05 6.23
C ALA A 40 5.53 4.01 4.70
N SER A 41 6.28 4.84 3.95
CA SER A 41 6.24 4.84 2.49
C SER A 41 6.76 3.52 1.90
N LYS A 42 7.88 2.99 2.42
CA LYS A 42 8.39 1.67 1.99
C LYS A 42 7.42 0.54 2.28
N MET A 43 6.71 0.60 3.40
CA MET A 43 5.65 -0.36 3.72
C MET A 43 4.49 -0.26 2.73
N LEU A 44 4.07 0.96 2.39
CA LEU A 44 3.03 1.17 1.38
C LEU A 44 3.45 0.59 0.03
N ASP A 45 4.68 0.82 -0.41
CA ASP A 45 5.20 0.27 -1.67
C ASP A 45 5.17 -1.27 -1.69
N ALA A 46 5.55 -1.92 -0.58
CA ALA A 46 5.50 -3.37 -0.48
C ALA A 46 4.06 -3.91 -0.61
N VAL A 47 3.09 -3.28 0.05
CA VAL A 47 1.67 -3.66 -0.03
C VAL A 47 1.10 -3.39 -1.42
N LEU A 48 1.48 -2.28 -2.06
CA LEU A 48 1.08 -1.95 -3.43
C LEU A 48 1.62 -2.98 -4.43
N ASN A 49 2.89 -3.39 -4.28
CA ASN A 49 3.47 -4.44 -5.13
C ASN A 49 2.74 -5.77 -4.97
N GLU A 50 2.41 -6.17 -3.74
CA GLU A 50 1.64 -7.39 -3.50
C GLU A 50 0.23 -7.31 -4.12
N TYR A 51 -0.45 -6.17 -3.96
CA TYR A 51 -1.75 -5.93 -4.57
C TYR A 51 -1.65 -5.98 -6.10
N ASN A 52 -0.63 -5.33 -6.68
CA ASN A 52 -0.37 -5.29 -8.11
C ASN A 52 -0.10 -6.68 -8.69
N ASN A 53 0.68 -7.52 -7.99
CA ASN A 53 0.92 -8.90 -8.42
C ASN A 53 -0.38 -9.71 -8.42
N LEU A 54 -1.21 -9.58 -7.37
CA LEU A 54 -2.50 -10.27 -7.29
C LEU A 54 -3.48 -9.87 -8.39
N ILE A 55 -3.46 -8.61 -8.84
CA ILE A 55 -4.28 -8.16 -9.97
C ILE A 55 -3.65 -8.50 -11.33
N LYS A 56 -2.32 -8.49 -11.48
CA LYS A 56 -1.64 -8.92 -12.71
C LYS A 56 -1.98 -10.39 -13.02
N ASP A 57 -1.93 -11.25 -12.00
CA ASP A 57 -2.41 -12.64 -12.06
C ASP A 57 -3.92 -12.78 -12.39
N LYS A 58 -4.68 -11.68 -12.43
CA LYS A 58 -6.11 -11.68 -12.77
C LYS A 58 -6.37 -11.13 -14.18
N PHE A 59 -5.42 -10.40 -14.77
CA PHE A 59 -5.62 -9.67 -16.03
C PHE A 59 -4.59 -9.95 -17.13
N ASP A 60 -3.59 -10.82 -16.93
CA ASP A 60 -2.55 -11.17 -17.93
C ASP A 60 -2.07 -9.94 -18.73
N ILE A 61 -1.74 -8.86 -18.03
CA ILE A 61 -1.09 -7.70 -18.64
C ILE A 61 0.41 -7.95 -18.53
N GLU A 62 0.98 -8.52 -19.58
CA GLU A 62 2.43 -8.56 -19.81
C GLU A 62 2.96 -7.10 -19.92
N ASP A 63 4.05 -6.79 -19.21
CA ASP A 63 4.75 -5.48 -19.24
C ASP A 63 5.44 -5.23 -20.58
#